data_AF-A0A2H3KKW0-F1
#
_entry.id   AF-A0A2H3KKW0-F1
#
_cell.length_a   1.000
_cell.length_b   1.000
_cell.length_c   1.000
_cell.angle_alpha   90.00
_cell.angle_beta   90.00
_cell.angle_gamma   90.00
#
_symmetry.space_group_name_H-M   'P 1'
#
loop_
_entity.id
_entity.type
_entity.pdbx_description
1 polymer ?
#
loop_
_entity_poly.entity_id
_entity_poly.type
_entity_poly.pdbx_seq_one_letter_code
_entity_poly.pdbx_strand_id
1 'polypeptide(L)'
;MQPTNTLLFQSVKEIIQESRQRFYRMVNAVLLETYWKIGQLIVEDEQQGNSKAVYGKATLKNLANELTLEFGKGFDERNLNNMRAFYKSFPIWNALRTELSWTHYRLLSRIESEDKKWYYLNESVACNWNSRTYQLKN
;
A
#
# COMPACT_ATOMS: atom_id res chain seq x y z
N MET A 1 16.14 44.43 -3.69
CA MET A 1 15.12 43.42 -3.35
C MET A 1 14.64 43.71 -1.94
N GLN A 2 13.36 44.01 -1.75
CA GLN A 2 12.78 44.13 -0.40
C GLN A 2 12.85 42.76 0.28
N PRO A 3 13.33 42.66 1.54
CA PRO A 3 13.39 41.37 2.23
C PRO A 3 11.96 40.85 2.37
N THR A 4 11.72 39.64 1.87
CA THR A 4 10.45 38.95 2.09
C THR A 4 10.16 38.95 3.59
N ASN A 5 8.99 39.43 4.00
CA ASN A 5 8.56 39.40 5.39
C ASN A 5 8.67 37.95 5.87
N THR A 6 9.74 37.66 6.61
CA THR A 6 10.21 36.30 6.88
C THR A 6 9.20 35.54 7.73
N LEU A 7 8.48 36.25 8.59
CA LEU A 7 7.39 35.71 9.39
C LEU A 7 6.21 35.27 8.51
N LEU A 8 5.76 36.15 7.60
CA LEU A 8 4.67 35.82 6.67
C LEU A 8 5.04 34.62 5.78
N PHE A 9 6.26 34.59 5.24
CA PHE A 9 6.74 33.47 4.43
C PHE A 9 6.74 32.16 5.23
N GLN A 10 7.23 32.19 6.47
CA GLN A 10 7.32 31.00 7.32
C GLN A 10 5.93 30.47 7.68
N SER A 11 4.98 31.33 8.04
CA SER A 11 3.59 30.93 8.31
C SER A 11 2.91 30.32 7.08
N VAL A 12 3.07 30.91 5.90
CA VAL A 12 2.52 30.36 4.66
C VAL A 12 3.15 29.00 4.33
N LYS A 13 4.47 28.86 4.52
CA LYS A 13 5.19 27.61 4.30
C LYS A 13 4.69 26.50 5.23
N GLU A 14 4.48 26.79 6.51
CA GLU A 14 3.96 25.84 7.50
C GLU A 14 2.57 25.32 7.10
N ILE A 15 1.64 26.22 6.73
CA ILE A 15 0.30 25.84 6.25
C ILE A 15 0.38 24.91 5.03
N ILE A 16 1.27 25.21 4.07
CA ILE A 16 1.46 24.38 2.88
C ILE A 16 2.01 22.99 3.27
N GLN A 17 2.98 22.94 4.18
CA GLN A 17 3.60 21.68 4.61
C GLN A 17 2.58 20.80 5.35
N GLU A 18 1.81 21.36 6.27
CA GLU A 18 0.76 20.66 7.01
C GLU A 18 -0.34 20.15 6.08
N SER A 19 -0.80 20.99 5.16
CA SER A 19 -1.81 20.62 4.17
C SER A 19 -1.36 19.44 3.30
N ARG A 20 -0.10 19.48 2.81
CA ARG A 20 0.48 18.38 2.05
C ARG A 20 0.57 17.10 2.88
N GLN A 21 1.06 17.17 4.11
CA GLN A 21 1.14 15.99 5.00
C GLN A 21 -0.23 15.38 5.26
N ARG A 22 -1.25 16.21 5.49
CA ARG A 22 -2.63 15.75 5.64
C ARG A 22 -3.14 15.05 4.38
N PHE A 23 -2.93 15.66 3.22
CA PHE A 23 -3.34 15.08 1.94
C PHE A 23 -2.65 13.73 1.69
N TYR A 24 -1.34 13.63 1.91
CA TYR A 24 -0.60 12.37 1.76
C TYR A 24 -1.14 11.26 2.67
N ARG A 25 -1.44 11.56 3.94
CA ARG A 25 -2.01 10.56 4.87
C ARG A 25 -3.39 10.10 4.43
N MET A 26 -4.25 11.02 4.00
CA MET A 26 -5.59 10.69 3.51
C MET A 26 -5.53 9.81 2.26
N VAL A 27 -4.74 10.20 1.26
CA VAL A 27 -4.57 9.42 0.03
C VAL A 27 -3.97 8.04 0.33
N ASN A 28 -3.00 7.96 1.24
CA ASN A 28 -2.40 6.69 1.61
C ASN A 28 -3.43 5.74 2.25
N ALA A 29 -4.24 6.22 3.19
CA ALA A 29 -5.27 5.42 3.84
C ALA A 29 -6.28 4.88 2.82
N VAL A 30 -6.79 5.73 1.94
CA VAL A 30 -7.73 5.35 0.87
C VAL A 30 -7.11 4.31 -0.08
N LEU A 31 -5.85 4.51 -0.46
CA LEU A 31 -5.14 3.59 -1.34
C LEU A 31 -4.96 2.21 -0.70
N LEU A 32 -4.53 2.17 0.57
CA LEU A 32 -4.39 0.92 1.31
C LEU A 32 -5.73 0.20 1.44
N GLU A 33 -6.81 0.91 1.75
CA GLU A 33 -8.14 0.32 1.89
C GLU A 33 -8.61 -0.28 0.57
N THR A 34 -8.40 0.45 -0.51
CA THR A 34 -8.75 0.00 -1.87
C THR A 34 -8.00 -1.28 -2.22
N TYR A 35 -6.68 -1.30 -2.04
CA TYR A 35 -5.85 -2.46 -2.37
C TYR A 35 -6.11 -3.65 -1.45
N TRP A 36 -6.44 -3.40 -0.18
CA TRP A 36 -6.84 -4.44 0.77
C TRP A 36 -8.16 -5.09 0.34
N LYS A 37 -9.19 -4.30 -0.02
CA LYS A 37 -10.49 -4.80 -0.50
C LYS A 37 -10.38 -5.57 -1.81
N ILE A 38 -9.56 -5.11 -2.75
CA ILE A 38 -9.30 -5.84 -3.99
C ILE A 38 -8.63 -7.18 -3.68
N GLY A 39 -7.63 -7.19 -2.78
CA GLY A 39 -6.99 -8.42 -2.32
C GLY A 39 -7.98 -9.40 -1.67
N GLN A 40 -8.91 -8.90 -0.88
CA GLN A 40 -10.00 -9.68 -0.28
C GLN A 40 -10.85 -10.36 -1.35
N LEU A 41 -11.37 -9.59 -2.31
CA LEU A 41 -12.21 -10.11 -3.39
C LEU A 41 -11.50 -11.20 -4.20
N ILE A 42 -10.21 -11.00 -4.52
CA ILE A 42 -9.42 -12.01 -5.24
C ILE A 42 -9.31 -13.31 -4.43
N VAL A 43 -9.07 -13.23 -3.11
CA VAL A 43 -8.94 -14.43 -2.28
C VAL A 43 -10.28 -15.14 -2.08
N GLU A 44 -11.37 -14.39 -1.94
CA GLU A 44 -12.73 -14.96 -1.82
C GLU A 44 -13.16 -15.68 -3.11
N ASP A 45 -12.90 -15.08 -4.28
CA ASP A 45 -13.16 -15.72 -5.58
C ASP A 45 -12.35 -17.02 -5.76
N GLU A 46 -11.06 -17.01 -5.39
CA GLU A 46 -10.19 -18.19 -5.42
C GLU A 46 -10.69 -19.34 -4.52
N GLN A 47 -11.31 -19.01 -3.39
CA GLN A 47 -11.84 -20.00 -2.43
C GLN A 47 -13.19 -20.58 -2.88
N GLN A 48 -14.04 -19.78 -3.53
CA GLN A 48 -15.35 -20.23 -4.04
C GLN A 48 -15.20 -21.06 -5.33
N GLY A 49 -14.16 -20.80 -6.13
CA GLY A 49 -13.84 -21.49 -7.38
C GLY A 49 -12.91 -22.71 -7.22
N ASN A 50 -13.21 -23.64 -6.31
CA ASN A 50 -12.61 -24.99 -6.21
C ASN A 50 -11.18 -25.15 -6.80
N SER A 51 -10.21 -24.47 -6.19
CA SER A 51 -8.75 -24.63 -6.30
C SER A 51 -8.22 -25.59 -7.38
N LYS A 52 -8.41 -25.26 -8.66
CA LYS A 52 -7.55 -25.76 -9.73
C LYS A 52 -6.62 -24.60 -10.09
N ALA A 53 -5.32 -24.79 -9.89
CA ALA A 53 -4.27 -23.82 -10.20
C ALA A 53 -4.34 -23.25 -11.63
N VAL A 54 -5.04 -23.94 -12.54
CA VAL A 54 -5.31 -23.54 -13.93
C VAL A 54 -6.41 -22.47 -14.03
N TYR A 55 -7.46 -22.54 -13.21
CA TYR A 55 -8.54 -21.54 -13.17
C TYR A 55 -8.01 -20.22 -12.58
N GLY A 56 -7.35 -20.26 -11.42
CA GLY A 56 -6.87 -19.05 -10.74
C GLY A 56 -5.84 -18.22 -11.51
N LYS A 57 -4.95 -18.84 -12.31
CA LYS A 57 -3.92 -18.11 -13.05
C LYS A 57 -4.45 -17.42 -14.31
N ALA A 58 -5.38 -18.07 -15.02
CA ALA A 58 -6.02 -17.46 -16.20
C ALA A 58 -7.01 -16.35 -15.78
N THR A 59 -7.77 -16.57 -14.70
CA THR A 59 -8.75 -15.60 -14.18
C THR A 59 -8.06 -14.31 -13.71
N LEU A 60 -7.00 -14.40 -12.91
CA LEU A 60 -6.29 -13.20 -12.42
C LEU A 60 -5.64 -12.41 -13.56
N LYS A 61 -5.11 -13.11 -14.57
CA LYS A 61 -4.53 -12.48 -15.76
C LYS A 61 -5.59 -11.76 -16.59
N ASN A 62 -6.76 -12.36 -16.79
CA ASN A 62 -7.86 -11.72 -17.51
C ASN A 62 -8.39 -10.51 -16.76
N LEU A 63 -8.59 -10.64 -15.44
CA LEU A 63 -8.97 -9.52 -14.57
C LEU A 63 -7.96 -8.37 -14.66
N ALA A 64 -6.65 -8.67 -14.63
CA ALA A 64 -5.62 -7.66 -14.80
C ALA A 64 -5.69 -6.95 -16.15
N ASN A 65 -5.95 -7.69 -17.24
CA ASN A 65 -6.10 -7.10 -18.57
C ASN A 65 -7.30 -6.15 -18.64
N GLU A 66 -8.46 -6.58 -18.12
CA GLU A 66 -9.68 -5.78 -18.10
C GLU A 66 -9.50 -4.51 -17.23
N LEU A 67 -8.99 -4.66 -16.01
CA LEU A 67 -8.76 -3.51 -15.13
C LEU A 67 -7.66 -2.58 -15.65
N THR A 68 -6.62 -3.10 -16.30
CA THR A 68 -5.60 -2.26 -16.94
C THR A 68 -6.17 -1.49 -18.13
N LEU A 69 -7.09 -2.09 -18.89
CA LEU A 69 -7.77 -1.42 -19.99
C LEU A 69 -8.68 -0.30 -19.49
N GLU A 70 -9.40 -0.54 -18.38
CA GLU A 70 -10.36 0.42 -17.82
C GLU A 70 -9.69 1.53 -16.98
N PHE A 71 -8.74 1.18 -16.12
CA PHE A 71 -8.15 2.07 -15.12
C PHE A 71 -6.67 2.40 -15.35
N GLY A 72 -5.99 1.69 -16.25
CA GLY A 72 -4.60 1.94 -16.60
C GLY A 72 -3.58 1.42 -15.59
N LYS A 73 -2.50 2.20 -15.39
CA LYS A 73 -1.34 1.80 -14.59
C LYS A 73 -1.73 1.52 -13.14
N GLY A 74 -1.20 0.43 -12.59
CA GLY A 74 -1.45 0.03 -11.20
C GLY A 74 -2.43 -1.14 -11.06
N PHE A 75 -3.06 -1.60 -12.14
CA PHE A 75 -3.95 -2.77 -12.13
C PHE A 75 -3.42 -3.94 -12.98
N ASP A 76 -2.11 -3.97 -13.20
CA ASP A 76 -1.45 -5.09 -13.86
C ASP A 76 -1.43 -6.35 -12.97
N GLU A 77 -1.13 -7.50 -13.59
CA GLU A 77 -1.13 -8.80 -12.93
C GLU A 77 -0.18 -8.82 -11.72
N ARG A 78 0.96 -8.11 -11.80
CA ARG A 78 1.92 -8.03 -10.70
C ARG A 78 1.33 -7.28 -9.51
N ASN A 79 0.64 -6.17 -9.73
CA ASN A 79 0.06 -5.40 -8.64
C ASN A 79 -1.15 -6.12 -8.03
N LEU A 80 -2.00 -6.78 -8.82
CA LEU A 80 -3.07 -7.62 -8.27
C LEU A 80 -2.53 -8.78 -7.42
N ASN A 81 -1.43 -9.42 -7.85
CA ASN A 81 -0.75 -10.42 -7.04
C ASN A 81 -0.24 -9.84 -5.69
N ASN A 82 0.28 -8.61 -5.69
CA ASN A 82 0.68 -7.94 -4.45
C ASN A 82 -0.53 -7.62 -3.57
N MET A 83 -1.66 -7.17 -4.14
CA MET A 83 -2.90 -6.89 -3.39
C MET A 83 -3.44 -8.18 -2.74
N ARG A 84 -3.44 -9.28 -3.49
CA ARG A 84 -3.78 -10.62 -2.99
C ARG A 84 -2.86 -11.03 -1.82
N ALA A 85 -1.54 -10.91 -1.99
CA ALA A 85 -0.58 -11.23 -0.93
C ALA A 85 -0.73 -10.32 0.29
N PHE A 86 -1.08 -9.06 0.07
CA PHE A 86 -1.33 -8.08 1.12
C PHE A 86 -2.50 -8.48 2.00
N TYR A 87 -3.66 -8.80 1.41
CA TYR A 87 -4.81 -9.28 2.17
C TYR A 87 -4.50 -10.57 2.93
N LYS A 88 -3.84 -11.55 2.28
CA LYS A 88 -3.45 -12.81 2.95
C LYS A 88 -2.51 -12.58 4.14
N SER A 89 -1.62 -11.60 4.03
CA SER A 89 -0.64 -11.28 5.09
C SER A 89 -1.24 -10.46 6.22
N PHE A 90 -2.28 -9.67 5.94
CA PHE A 90 -2.92 -8.76 6.89
C PHE A 90 -4.45 -8.81 6.73
N PRO A 91 -5.11 -9.89 7.19
CA PRO A 91 -6.54 -10.12 6.94
C PRO A 91 -7.47 -9.23 7.79
N ILE A 92 -6.93 -8.41 8.70
CA ILE A 92 -7.71 -7.54 9.58
C ILE A 92 -7.37 -6.09 9.25
N TRP A 93 -8.26 -5.41 8.51
CA TRP A 93 -8.08 -4.00 8.12
C TRP A 93 -7.77 -3.08 9.31
N ASN A 94 -8.53 -3.23 10.40
CA ASN A 94 -8.36 -2.40 11.61
C ASN A 94 -7.01 -2.59 12.32
N ALA A 95 -6.27 -3.64 12.00
CA ALA A 95 -4.92 -3.86 12.54
C ALA A 95 -3.83 -3.12 11.76
N LEU A 96 -4.14 -2.58 10.58
CA LEU A 96 -3.20 -1.85 9.75
C LEU A 96 -2.85 -0.48 10.36
N ARG A 97 -1.74 0.08 9.87
CA ARG A 97 -1.14 1.34 10.29
C ARG A 97 -1.09 2.24 9.07
N THR A 98 -1.96 3.25 9.04
CA THR A 98 -2.07 4.19 7.91
C THR A 98 -0.86 5.11 7.75
N GLU A 99 0.05 5.10 8.72
CA GLU A 99 1.37 5.72 8.67
C GLU A 99 2.29 5.02 7.66
N LEU A 100 2.08 3.72 7.44
CA LEU A 100 2.87 2.93 6.48
C LEU A 100 2.28 3.04 5.08
N SER A 101 3.13 3.20 4.07
CA SER A 101 2.67 3.30 2.68
C SER A 101 2.44 1.95 2.01
N TRP A 102 1.78 1.93 0.84
CA TRP A 102 1.65 0.73 0.01
C TRP A 102 2.98 -0.02 -0.20
N THR A 103 4.08 0.71 -0.40
CA THR A 103 5.41 0.10 -0.57
C THR A 103 5.84 -0.70 0.66
N HIS A 104 5.55 -0.21 1.87
CA HIS A 104 5.84 -0.94 3.11
C HIS A 104 5.08 -2.25 3.14
N TYR A 105 3.76 -2.19 2.93
CA TYR A 105 2.91 -3.38 2.96
C TYR A 105 3.25 -4.38 1.87
N ARG A 106 3.59 -3.92 0.66
CA ARG A 106 4.06 -4.79 -0.42
C ARG A 106 5.36 -5.53 -0.06
N LEU A 107 6.26 -4.91 0.69
CA LEU A 107 7.50 -5.54 1.14
C LEU A 107 7.26 -6.48 2.32
N LEU A 108 6.49 -6.04 3.32
CA LEU A 108 6.13 -6.84 4.49
C LEU A 108 5.36 -8.11 4.11
N SER A 109 4.50 -8.05 3.10
CA SER A 109 3.72 -9.20 2.61
C SER A 109 4.58 -10.29 1.94
N ARG A 110 5.87 -10.04 1.72
CA ARG A 110 6.83 -11.03 1.21
C ARG A 110 7.57 -11.75 2.33
N ILE A 111 7.43 -11.29 3.58
CA ILE A 111 8.08 -11.89 4.73
C ILE A 111 7.21 -13.06 5.19
N GLU A 112 7.75 -14.28 5.10
CA GLU A 112 7.04 -15.50 5.49
C GLU A 112 6.88 -15.62 7.01
N SER A 113 7.89 -15.19 7.77
CA SER A 113 7.87 -15.23 9.24
C SER A 113 7.00 -14.10 9.81
N GLU A 114 5.95 -14.50 10.52
CA GLU A 114 5.00 -13.58 11.17
C GLU A 114 5.69 -12.69 12.21
N ASP A 115 6.57 -13.26 13.03
CA ASP A 115 7.33 -12.50 14.05
C ASP A 115 8.20 -11.41 13.43
N LYS A 116 8.93 -11.75 12.35
CA LYS A 116 9.75 -10.77 11.62
C LYS A 116 8.88 -9.69 10.99
N LYS A 117 7.73 -10.07 10.43
CA LYS A 117 6.79 -9.13 9.80
C LYS A 117 6.28 -8.11 10.81
N TRP A 118 5.82 -8.54 11.99
CA TRP A 118 5.37 -7.64 13.04
C TRP A 118 6.49 -6.79 13.62
N TYR A 119 7.68 -7.36 13.82
CA TYR A 119 8.86 -6.61 14.23
C TYR A 119 9.14 -5.46 13.27
N TYR A 120 9.27 -5.74 11.97
CA TYR A 120 9.56 -4.69 10.97
C TYR A 120 8.41 -3.71 10.77
N LEU A 121 7.17 -4.14 10.92
CA LEU A 121 6.00 -3.25 10.90
C LEU A 121 6.10 -2.21 12.02
N ASN A 122 6.30 -2.67 13.26
CA ASN A 122 6.40 -1.79 14.42
C ASN A 122 7.62 -0.86 14.35
N GLU A 123 8.77 -1.39 13.96
CA GLU A 123 10.00 -0.59 13.77
C GLU A 123 9.81 0.52 12.71
N SER A 124 9.09 0.23 11.63
CA SER A 124 8.88 1.19 10.54
C SER A 124 7.94 2.33 10.95
N VAL A 125 6.94 2.03 11.79
CA VAL A 125 6.09 3.04 12.42
C VAL A 125 6.91 3.88 13.40
N ALA A 126 7.67 3.24 14.29
CA ALA A 126 8.44 3.92 15.33
C ALA A 126 9.49 4.87 14.75
N CYS A 127 10.17 4.48 13.68
CA CYS A 127 11.23 5.29 13.08
C CYS A 127 10.74 6.26 11.99
N ASN A 128 9.43 6.32 11.73
CA ASN A 128 8.83 7.13 10.67
C ASN A 128 9.54 6.95 9.30
N TRP A 129 9.96 5.71 9.01
CA TRP A 129 10.80 5.44 7.86
C TRP A 129 10.05 5.72 6.56
N ASN A 130 10.60 6.59 5.72
CA ASN A 130 10.17 6.66 4.33
C ASN A 130 10.57 5.34 3.65
N SER A 131 9.72 4.85 2.74
CA SER A 131 9.87 3.63 1.94
C SER A 131 11.25 3.37 1.30
N ARG A 132 12.15 4.36 1.27
CA ARG A 132 13.55 4.26 0.79
C ARG A 132 14.48 3.49 1.73
N THR A 133 14.17 3.35 3.03
CA THR A 133 15.07 2.68 3.97
C THR A 133 15.13 1.15 3.78
N TYR A 134 14.14 0.56 3.11
CA TYR A 134 14.06 -0.89 2.90
C TYR A 134 15.03 -1.46 1.87
N GLN A 135 15.57 -0.65 0.95
CA GLN A 135 16.47 -1.14 -0.09
C GLN A 135 17.91 -1.39 0.39
N LEU A 136 18.26 -0.97 1.62
CA LEU A 136 19.63 -1.03 2.13
C LEU A 136 19.89 -2.19 3.10
N LYS A 137 18.89 -3.03 3.40
CA LYS A 137 19.00 -4.12 4.40
C LYS A 137 18.71 -5.53 3.86
N ASN A 138 18.59 -5.72 2.55
CA ASN A 138 18.54 -7.04 1.90
C ASN A 138 19.73 -7.21 0.97
#